data_AF-A0A7S0EAX1-F1
#
_entry.id   AF-A0A7S0EAX1-F1
#
_cell.length_a   1.000
_cell.length_b   1.000
_cell.length_c   1.000
_cell.angle_alpha   90.00
_cell.angle_beta   90.00
_cell.angle_gamma   90.00
#
_symmetry.space_group_name_H-M   'P 1'
#
loop_
_entity.id
_entity.type
_entity.pdbx_description
1 polymer ?
#
loop_
_entity_poly.entity_id
_entity_poly.type
_entity_poly.pdbx_seq_one_letter_code
_entity_poly.pdbx_strand_id
1 'polypeptide(L)'
;AQKLLWASCLWLICHANGGRTVESVHNSDSCSRQLRRLVEELLPIIRSQTDASRAMPELELDSVLANLERYSRNIPNAIPSKTLAINEIRFRNGWFLDHADKAAQPFHLQLLGENGIHR
;
A
#
# COMPACT_ATOMS: atom_id res chain seq x y z
N ALA A 1 5.81 0.24 -10.19
CA ALA A 1 5.54 0.88 -8.89
C ALA A 1 4.06 0.87 -8.50
N GLN A 2 3.18 1.51 -9.27
CA GLN A 2 1.77 1.74 -8.85
C GLN A 2 0.98 0.45 -8.55
N LYS A 3 1.06 -0.58 -9.40
CA LYS A 3 0.39 -1.87 -9.15
C LYS A 3 0.90 -2.55 -7.87
N LEU A 4 2.20 -2.46 -7.59
CA LEU A 4 2.80 -3.01 -6.37
C LEU A 4 2.26 -2.27 -5.13
N LEU A 5 2.28 -0.93 -5.13
CA LEU A 5 1.69 -0.16 -4.02
C LEU A 5 0.22 -0.49 -3.81
N TRP A 6 -0.56 -0.55 -4.89
CA TRP A 6 -1.97 -0.90 -4.78
C TRP A 6 -2.15 -2.29 -4.15
N ALA A 7 -1.42 -3.28 -4.68
CA ALA A 7 -1.45 -4.66 -4.25
C ALA A 7 -0.89 -4.90 -2.84
N SER A 8 -0.03 -4.03 -2.33
CA SER A 8 0.57 -4.13 -0.99
C SER A 8 -0.18 -3.31 0.06
N CYS A 9 -0.81 -2.19 -0.32
CA CYS A 9 -1.52 -1.31 0.61
C CYS A 9 -2.99 -1.68 0.80
N LEU A 10 -3.74 -1.87 -0.29
CA LEU A 10 -5.21 -1.89 -0.18
C LEU A 10 -5.71 -3.10 0.59
N TRP A 11 -5.12 -4.28 0.41
CA TRP A 11 -5.54 -5.47 1.16
C TRP A 11 -5.31 -5.28 2.67
N LEU A 12 -4.18 -4.70 3.09
CA LEU A 12 -3.90 -4.43 4.50
C LEU A 12 -4.96 -3.53 5.12
N ILE A 13 -5.26 -2.39 4.48
CA ILE A 13 -6.23 -1.42 4.97
C ILE A 13 -7.65 -2.00 4.94
N CYS A 14 -8.04 -2.68 3.85
CA CYS A 14 -9.34 -3.33 3.74
C CYS A 14 -9.59 -4.29 4.91
N HIS A 15 -8.62 -5.17 5.21
CA HIS A 15 -8.77 -6.20 6.25
C HIS A 15 -8.57 -5.69 7.66
N ALA A 16 -7.65 -4.74 7.90
CA ALA A 16 -7.50 -4.08 9.20
C ALA A 16 -8.76 -3.32 9.62
N ASN A 17 -9.59 -2.89 8.67
CA ASN A 17 -10.81 -2.13 8.92
C ASN A 17 -12.10 -2.96 8.71
N GLY A 18 -12.04 -4.29 8.88
CA GLY A 18 -13.21 -5.17 8.89
C GLY A 18 -13.66 -5.68 7.52
N GLY A 19 -12.74 -5.81 6.56
CA GLY A 19 -13.03 -6.34 5.23
C GLY A 19 -13.74 -5.34 4.30
N ARG A 20 -13.35 -4.06 4.37
CA ARG A 20 -13.93 -2.99 3.53
C ARG A 20 -13.60 -3.18 2.05
N THR A 21 -14.47 -2.66 1.18
CA THR A 21 -14.18 -2.55 -0.25
C THR A 21 -13.11 -1.50 -0.51
N VAL A 22 -12.43 -1.61 -1.65
CA VAL A 22 -11.40 -0.64 -2.06
C VAL A 22 -11.96 0.75 -2.27
N GLU A 23 -13.23 0.89 -2.67
CA GLU A 23 -13.91 2.19 -2.74
C GLU A 23 -14.17 2.76 -1.34
N SER A 24 -14.64 1.93 -0.40
CA SER A 24 -14.87 2.38 0.98
C SER A 24 -13.59 2.88 1.65
N VAL A 25 -12.43 2.32 1.30
CA VAL A 25 -11.13 2.80 1.79
C VAL A 25 -10.85 4.23 1.35
N HIS A 26 -11.14 4.57 0.10
CA HIS A 26 -10.91 5.93 -0.43
C HIS A 26 -11.95 6.94 0.06
N ASN A 27 -13.21 6.52 0.21
CA ASN A 27 -14.31 7.40 0.64
C ASN A 27 -14.38 7.63 2.15
N SER A 28 -13.71 6.79 2.95
CA SER A 28 -13.68 6.93 4.41
C SER A 28 -12.49 7.77 4.84
N ASP A 29 -12.75 8.86 5.56
CA ASP A 29 -11.72 9.74 6.14
C ASP A 29 -10.64 8.99 6.93
N SER A 30 -11.05 8.01 7.76
CA SER A 30 -10.10 7.24 8.57
C SER A 30 -9.24 6.33 7.70
N CYS A 31 -9.87 5.58 6.77
CA CYS A 31 -9.15 4.64 5.91
C CYS A 31 -8.26 5.36 4.89
N SER A 32 -8.71 6.50 4.35
CA SER A 32 -7.95 7.33 3.43
C SER A 32 -6.71 7.94 4.10
N ARG A 33 -6.83 8.41 5.35
CA ARG A 33 -5.67 8.83 6.15
C ARG A 33 -4.68 7.69 6.43
N GLN A 34 -5.18 6.50 6.76
CA GLN A 34 -4.31 5.33 6.92
C GLN A 34 -3.61 4.97 5.61
N LEU A 35 -4.32 4.97 4.48
CA LEU A 35 -3.74 4.69 3.17
C LEU A 35 -2.66 5.71 2.81
N ARG A 36 -2.92 7.02 3.01
CA ARG A 36 -1.91 8.07 2.84
C ARG A 36 -0.67 7.79 3.68
N ARG A 37 -0.84 7.55 4.98
CA ARG A 37 0.26 7.26 5.90
C ARG A 37 1.09 6.05 5.46
N LEU A 38 0.41 4.99 5.02
CA LEU A 38 1.09 3.79 4.53
C LEU A 38 1.88 4.07 3.25
N VAL A 39 1.30 4.81 2.30
CA VAL A 39 2.00 5.18 1.07
C VAL A 39 3.18 6.11 1.36
N GLU A 40 3.05 7.04 2.30
CA GLU A 40 4.16 7.91 2.76
C GLU A 40 5.36 7.11 3.28
N GLU A 41 5.13 6.00 4.00
CA GLU A 41 6.21 5.11 4.46
C GLU A 41 6.84 4.28 3.34
N LEU A 42 6.03 3.78 2.40
CA LEU A 42 6.50 2.85 1.35
C LEU A 42 7.08 3.54 0.11
N LEU A 43 6.66 4.77 -0.18
CA LEU A 43 7.05 5.51 -1.37
C LEU A 43 8.55 5.85 -1.43
N PRO A 44 9.23 6.24 -0.33
CA PRO A 44 10.67 6.46 -0.33
C PRO A 44 11.47 5.21 -0.72
N ILE A 45 11.00 4.02 -0.34
CA ILE A 45 11.62 2.75 -0.72
C ILE A 45 11.58 2.59 -2.25
N ILE A 46 10.43 2.84 -2.88
CA ILE A 46 10.30 2.80 -4.34
C ILE A 46 11.19 3.85 -5.01
N ARG A 47 11.19 5.08 -4.50
CA ARG A 47 12.02 6.16 -5.02
C ARG A 47 13.51 5.81 -4.98
N SER A 48 13.97 5.12 -3.93
CA SER A 48 15.37 4.67 -3.80
C SER A 48 15.80 3.63 -4.85
N GLN A 49 14.85 2.93 -5.46
CA GLN A 49 15.09 1.91 -6.49
C GLN A 49 14.96 2.47 -7.91
N THR A 50 14.46 3.70 -8.04
CA THR A 50 14.37 4.41 -9.30
C THR A 50 15.54 5.35 -9.43
N ASP A 51 16.12 5.42 -10.64
CA ASP A 51 17.30 6.22 -10.92
C ASP A 51 17.12 7.68 -10.47
N ALA A 52 17.94 8.11 -9.49
CA ALA A 52 17.81 9.40 -8.80
C ALA A 52 17.96 10.61 -9.73
N SER A 53 18.48 10.39 -10.94
CA SER A 53 18.64 11.39 -11.99
C SER A 53 17.33 11.83 -12.66
N ARG A 54 16.23 11.11 -12.44
CA ARG A 54 14.90 11.46 -12.97
C ARG A 54 13.95 11.79 -11.82
N ALA A 55 13.70 13.08 -11.62
CA ALA A 55 12.49 13.49 -10.94
C ALA A 55 11.31 12.88 -11.72
N MET A 56 10.56 11.99 -11.08
CA MET A 56 9.39 11.35 -11.68
C MET A 56 8.14 11.89 -10.96
N PRO A 57 7.44 12.87 -11.55
CA PRO A 57 6.19 13.41 -10.99
C PRO A 57 5.16 12.32 -10.66
N GLU A 58 5.20 11.19 -11.38
CA GLU A 58 4.34 10.02 -11.15
C GLU A 58 4.59 9.31 -9.81
N LEU A 59 5.71 9.61 -9.14
CA LEU A 59 6.06 9.15 -7.80
C LEU A 59 5.87 10.24 -6.75
N GLU A 60 5.20 11.36 -7.04
CA GLU A 60 4.70 12.26 -6.01
C GLU A 60 3.53 11.65 -5.25
N LEU A 61 3.48 11.89 -3.95
CA LEU A 61 2.53 11.24 -3.05
C LEU A 61 1.08 11.40 -3.52
N ASP A 62 0.68 12.62 -3.84
CA ASP A 62 -0.69 12.90 -4.27
C ASP A 62 -1.00 12.28 -5.65
N SER A 63 -0.03 12.25 -6.55
CA SER A 63 -0.16 11.56 -7.84
C SER A 63 -0.28 10.04 -7.65
N VAL A 64 0.48 9.45 -6.74
CA VAL A 64 0.38 8.04 -6.39
C VAL A 64 -1.00 7.73 -5.80
N LEU A 65 -1.45 8.51 -4.82
CA LEU A 65 -2.77 8.32 -4.19
C LEU A 65 -3.91 8.44 -5.21
N ALA A 66 -3.88 9.46 -6.07
CA ALA A 66 -4.87 9.61 -7.14
C ALA A 66 -4.86 8.42 -8.11
N ASN A 67 -3.69 7.85 -8.40
CA ASN A 67 -3.59 6.64 -9.23
C ASN A 67 -4.16 5.39 -8.55
N LEU A 68 -3.90 5.22 -7.24
CA LEU A 68 -4.47 4.13 -6.46
C LEU A 68 -6.01 4.22 -6.44
N GLU A 69 -6.54 5.42 -6.24
CA GLU A 69 -7.98 5.68 -6.28
C GLU A 69 -8.57 5.39 -7.66
N ARG A 70 -7.95 5.92 -8.72
CA ARG A 70 -8.39 5.66 -10.10
C ARG A 70 -8.42 4.16 -10.41
N TYR A 71 -7.44 3.40 -9.97
CA TYR A 71 -7.45 1.95 -10.14
C TYR A 71 -8.59 1.29 -9.34
N SER A 72 -8.76 1.66 -8.07
CA SER A 72 -9.84 1.13 -7.22
C SER A 72 -11.24 1.42 -7.79
N ARG A 73 -11.45 2.58 -8.41
CA ARG A 73 -12.74 2.95 -9.03
C ARG A 73 -13.13 2.08 -10.23
N ASN A 74 -12.19 1.35 -10.84
CA ASN A 74 -12.52 0.36 -11.88
C ASN A 74 -13.08 -0.95 -11.29
N ILE A 75 -12.91 -1.18 -9.99
CA ILE A 75 -13.34 -2.38 -9.25
C ILE A 75 -13.87 -1.99 -7.85
N PRO A 76 -14.85 -1.08 -7.75
CA PRO A 76 -15.18 -0.37 -6.51
C PRO A 76 -15.62 -1.31 -5.37
N ASN A 77 -16.33 -2.39 -5.73
CA ASN A 77 -16.87 -3.37 -4.79
C ASN A 77 -15.86 -4.47 -4.40
N ALA A 78 -14.64 -4.43 -4.93
CA ALA A 78 -13.65 -5.46 -4.65
C ALA A 78 -13.15 -5.36 -3.20
N ILE A 79 -13.08 -6.51 -2.53
CA ILE A 79 -12.31 -6.70 -1.31
C ILE A 79 -11.12 -7.59 -1.69
N PRO A 80 -9.88 -7.08 -1.69
CA PRO A 80 -8.71 -7.86 -2.06
C PRO A 80 -8.61 -9.13 -1.20
N SER A 81 -8.33 -10.28 -1.82
CA SER A 81 -8.25 -11.55 -1.09
C SER A 81 -7.07 -11.56 -0.12
N LYS A 82 -7.36 -11.71 1.18
CA LYS A 82 -6.34 -11.83 2.23
C LYS A 82 -5.47 -13.06 2.02
N THR A 83 -6.08 -14.21 1.73
CA THR A 83 -5.37 -15.47 1.49
C THR A 83 -4.41 -15.36 0.33
N LEU A 84 -4.83 -14.76 -0.80
CA LEU A 84 -3.94 -14.55 -1.94
C LEU A 84 -2.80 -13.59 -1.59
N ALA A 85 -3.09 -12.50 -0.89
CA ALA A 85 -2.08 -11.54 -0.48
C ALA A 85 -1.03 -12.16 0.47
N ILE A 86 -1.44 -13.05 1.37
CA ILE A 86 -0.53 -13.81 2.25
C ILE A 86 0.31 -14.80 1.43
N ASN A 87 -0.30 -15.55 0.51
CA ASN A 87 0.44 -16.49 -0.35
C ASN A 87 1.50 -15.79 -1.22
N GLU A 88 1.22 -14.55 -1.62
CA GLU A 88 2.11 -13.70 -2.40
C GLU A 88 2.89 -12.69 -1.55
N ILE A 89 2.93 -12.86 -0.22
CA ILE A 89 3.42 -11.82 0.68
C ILE A 89 4.84 -11.40 0.36
N ARG A 90 5.70 -12.36 -0.01
CA ARG A 90 7.10 -12.13 -0.39
C ARG A 90 7.22 -11.12 -1.55
N PHE A 91 6.34 -11.21 -2.53
CA PHE A 91 6.34 -10.35 -3.72
C PHE A 91 5.60 -9.04 -3.52
N ARG A 92 4.79 -8.93 -2.46
CA ARG A 92 4.00 -7.74 -2.10
C ARG A 92 4.70 -6.96 -0.99
N ASN A 93 4.38 -7.27 0.25
CA ASN A 93 4.86 -6.55 1.43
C ASN A 93 6.27 -6.98 1.82
N GLY A 94 6.66 -8.23 1.57
CA GLY A 94 8.01 -8.76 1.79
C GLY A 94 9.08 -7.98 1.03
N TRP A 95 8.81 -7.59 -0.20
CA TRP A 95 9.72 -6.73 -0.97
C TRP A 95 10.04 -5.40 -0.24
N PHE A 96 9.06 -4.77 0.40
CA PHE A 96 9.29 -3.56 1.20
C PHE A 96 10.06 -3.85 2.49
N LEU A 97 9.81 -5.01 3.11
CA LEU A 97 10.53 -5.44 4.33
C LEU A 97 12.00 -5.76 4.05
N ASP A 98 12.31 -6.30 2.88
CA ASP A 98 13.69 -6.58 2.45
C ASP A 98 14.50 -5.29 2.20
N HIS A 99 13.81 -4.16 2.00
CA HIS A 99 14.41 -2.84 1.77
C HIS A 99 14.11 -1.86 2.92
N ALA A 100 13.88 -2.39 4.13
CA ALA A 100 13.60 -1.58 5.32
C ALA A 100 14.75 -0.66 5.73
N ASP A 101 15.97 -0.87 5.21
CA ASP A 101 17.11 0.03 5.38
C ASP A 101 16.94 1.37 4.65
N LYS A 102 16.02 1.44 3.67
CA LYS A 102 15.79 2.66 2.86
C LYS A 102 14.80 3.63 3.48
N ALA A 103 13.87 3.14 4.31
CA ALA A 103 12.90 3.99 5.01
C ALA A 103 12.28 3.27 6.20
N ALA A 104 12.01 4.03 7.27
CA ALA A 104 11.24 3.53 8.39
C ALA A 104 9.78 3.29 7.97
N GLN A 105 9.23 2.14 8.37
CA GLN A 105 7.89 1.70 7.99
C GLN A 105 7.09 1.13 9.18
N PRO A 106 7.00 1.86 10.32
CA PRO A 106 6.36 1.36 11.53
C PRO A 106 4.85 1.12 11.35
N PHE A 107 4.15 1.95 10.59
CA PHE A 107 2.72 1.74 10.34
C PHE A 107 2.48 0.55 9.41
N HIS A 108 3.35 0.35 8.41
CA HIS A 108 3.32 -0.86 7.60
C HIS A 108 3.49 -2.13 8.46
N LEU A 109 4.46 -2.14 9.38
CA LEU A 109 4.67 -3.27 10.31
C LEU A 109 3.47 -3.49 11.23
N GLN A 110 2.88 -2.41 11.74
CA GLN A 110 1.65 -2.48 12.55
C GLN A 110 0.52 -3.15 11.76
N LEU A 111 0.24 -2.69 10.53
CA LEU A 111 -0.82 -3.25 9.69
C LEU A 111 -0.59 -4.71 9.32
N LEU A 112 0.67 -5.10 9.09
CA LEU A 112 1.03 -6.51 8.90
C LEU A 112 0.67 -7.34 10.13
N GLY A 113 1.01 -6.85 11.33
CA GLY A 113 0.65 -7.48 12.60
C GLY A 113 -0.86 -7.60 12.84
N GLU A 114 -1.62 -6.53 12.57
CA GLU A 114 -3.09 -6.55 12.61
C GLU A 114 -3.70 -7.57 11.63
N ASN A 115 -2.95 -7.89 10.57
CA ASN A 115 -3.33 -8.91 9.60
C ASN A 115 -2.79 -10.31 9.91
N GLY A 116 -2.11 -10.51 11.04
CA GLY A 116 -1.57 -11.81 11.48
C GLY A 116 -0.22 -12.16 10.85
N ILE A 117 0.51 -11.16 10.32
CA ILE A 117 1.84 -11.34 9.74
C ILE A 117 2.86 -10.73 10.70
N HIS A 118 3.73 -11.59 11.23
CA HIS A 118 4.82 -11.21 12.12
C HIS A 118 6.16 -11.45 11.43
N ARG A 119 7.13 -10.60 11.72
CA ARG A 119 8.49 -10.70 11.17
C ARG A 119 9.33 -11.68 11.98
#